data_AF-A0A6G6K288-F1
#
_entry.id   AF-A0A6G6K288-F1
#
_cell.length_a   1.000
_cell.length_b   1.000
_cell.length_c   1.000
_cell.angle_alpha   90.00
_cell.angle_beta   90.00
_cell.angle_gamma   90.00
#
_symmetry.space_group_name_H-M   'P 1'
#
loop_
_entity.id
_entity.type
_entity.pdbx_description
1 polymer ?
#
loop_
_entity_poly.entity_id
_entity_poly.type
_entity_poly.pdbx_seq_one_letter_code
_entity_poly.pdbx_strand_id
1 'polypeptide(L)'
;MQSPDASEDPVLNEGAVLTVCWTEELLRNLDWKRLLEVVRALSVYSGYEPGSTAIEPTGAAQFFIEDPKARQKGRALVRLAPWSRWMATVDCVTGFVETLAAEGQIPGIYIAPAGSTPGAQTAARSRGIQLLDARLLAARLNELPQEYSEYFHDRTVSGVATVPTCPICFRPMTSAEEPDPGKVNVDDLPDLRYATQDIVGEPIHARRIEVLQSGEVHFLREVRAQDVVVNGVVKGDFVCDRSLLLNPGGVLYGSVAARSVLVRPGGALNGETRILQGPLEPIAKLARPWAWRCEHTPSQPGCEKVVFHPH
;
A
#
# COMPACT_ATOMS: atom_id res chain seq x y z
N MET A 1 46.38 38.63 49.41
CA MET A 1 46.61 37.38 48.65
C MET A 1 45.47 36.44 48.98
N GLN A 2 44.67 36.12 47.95
CA GLN A 2 43.74 35.01 47.76
C GLN A 2 42.73 34.60 48.87
N SER A 3 41.48 34.95 48.54
CA SER A 3 40.15 34.34 48.70
C SER A 3 39.97 32.89 49.20
N PRO A 4 38.73 32.56 49.65
CA PRO A 4 38.34 31.34 50.35
C PRO A 4 37.88 30.22 49.40
N ASP A 5 38.01 28.96 49.81
CA ASP A 5 37.47 27.81 49.06
C ASP A 5 36.11 27.42 49.62
N ALA A 6 35.12 27.45 48.74
CA ALA A 6 33.71 27.25 48.99
C ALA A 6 33.27 25.90 48.40
N SER A 7 32.48 25.17 49.20
CA SER A 7 31.38 24.30 48.79
C SER A 7 31.48 23.63 47.40
N GLU A 8 31.90 22.37 47.37
CA GLU A 8 31.58 21.45 46.29
C GLU A 8 30.15 20.91 46.50
N ASP A 9 29.17 21.59 45.90
CA ASP A 9 27.86 21.02 45.62
C ASP A 9 27.98 20.00 44.48
N PRO A 10 27.36 18.81 44.57
CA PRO A 10 27.31 17.89 43.45
C PRO A 10 26.34 18.45 42.40
N VAL A 11 26.91 18.81 41.24
CA VAL A 11 26.18 19.16 40.03
C VAL A 11 25.13 18.09 39.74
N LEU A 12 23.85 18.47 39.88
CA LEU A 12 22.73 17.69 39.39
C LEU A 12 22.93 17.47 37.90
N ASN A 13 23.16 16.21 37.54
CA ASN A 13 23.29 15.74 36.17
C ASN A 13 22.02 16.17 35.42
N GLU A 14 22.16 17.14 34.51
CA GLU A 14 21.11 17.54 33.58
C GLU A 14 20.59 16.28 32.89
N GLY A 15 19.33 15.93 33.16
CA GLY A 15 18.69 14.79 32.54
C GLY A 15 18.87 14.91 31.03
N ALA A 16 19.42 13.87 30.41
CA ALA A 16 19.55 13.79 28.97
C ALA A 16 18.16 14.07 28.36
N VAL A 17 17.98 15.29 27.84
CA VAL A 17 16.79 15.67 27.09
C VAL A 17 16.86 14.82 25.84
N LEU A 18 16.09 13.73 25.82
CA LEU A 18 15.98 12.88 24.65
C LEU A 18 15.39 13.74 23.54
N THR A 19 16.24 14.22 22.64
CA THR A 19 15.82 15.01 21.49
C THR A 19 14.87 14.16 20.65
N VAL A 20 13.68 14.66 20.42
CA VAL A 20 12.71 14.03 19.53
C VAL A 20 13.31 13.96 18.13
N CYS A 21 13.25 12.77 17.52
CA CYS A 21 13.79 12.52 16.19
C CYS A 21 12.71 11.93 15.29
N TRP A 22 12.39 12.63 14.21
CA TRP A 22 11.51 12.12 13.17
C TRP A 22 12.26 11.07 12.35
N THR A 23 11.67 9.87 12.27
CA THR A 23 12.23 8.77 11.47
C THR A 23 11.37 8.50 10.24
N GLU A 24 12.02 7.94 9.21
CA GLU A 24 11.31 7.45 8.03
C GLU A 24 10.27 6.38 8.41
N GLU A 25 10.63 5.48 9.32
CA GLU A 25 9.76 4.41 9.81
C GLU A 25 8.50 4.95 10.49
N LEU A 26 8.65 5.96 11.36
CA LEU A 26 7.51 6.60 12.01
C LEU A 26 6.53 7.12 10.97
N LEU A 27 7.01 7.93 10.01
CA LEU A 27 6.17 8.57 9.00
C LEU A 27 5.51 7.56 8.04
N ARG A 28 6.17 6.43 7.72
CA ARG A 28 5.58 5.35 6.90
C ARG A 28 4.46 4.61 7.63
N ASN A 29 4.50 4.55 8.95
CA ASN A 29 3.54 3.81 9.77
C ASN A 29 2.36 4.67 10.26
N LEU A 30 2.37 5.96 9.99
CA LEU A 30 1.26 6.84 10.36
C LEU A 30 -0.02 6.53 9.58
N ASP A 31 -1.14 6.77 10.25
CA ASP A 31 -2.43 7.03 9.61
C ASP A 31 -2.31 8.19 8.60
N TRP A 32 -3.01 8.09 7.47
CA TRP A 32 -2.97 9.13 6.43
C TRP A 32 -3.41 10.49 6.95
N LYS A 33 -4.38 10.52 7.89
CA LYS A 33 -4.87 11.76 8.47
C LYS A 33 -3.80 12.42 9.32
N ARG A 34 -3.05 11.65 10.12
CA ARG A 34 -1.93 12.14 10.93
C ARG A 34 -0.82 12.72 10.07
N LEU A 35 -0.44 12.00 9.01
CA LEU A 35 0.55 12.47 8.07
C LEU A 35 0.08 13.76 7.36
N LEU A 36 -1.18 13.83 6.94
CA LEU A 36 -1.77 15.02 6.35
C LEU A 36 -1.76 16.22 7.32
N GLU A 37 -2.09 16.01 8.60
CA GLU A 37 -2.05 17.04 9.64
C GLU A 37 -0.64 17.62 9.80
N VAL A 38 0.40 16.76 9.83
CA VAL A 38 1.81 17.19 9.89
C VAL A 38 2.22 18.00 8.67
N VAL A 39 1.90 17.52 7.47
CA VAL A 39 2.24 18.21 6.22
C VAL A 39 1.57 19.58 6.14
N ARG A 40 0.31 19.68 6.57
CA ARG A 40 -0.41 20.96 6.63
C ARG A 40 0.23 21.90 7.66
N ALA A 41 0.60 21.40 8.83
CA ALA A 41 1.29 22.18 9.85
C ALA A 41 2.66 22.68 9.37
N LEU A 42 3.42 21.82 8.68
CA LEU A 42 4.70 22.19 8.06
C LEU A 42 4.53 23.25 6.97
N SER A 43 3.44 23.20 6.20
CA SER A 43 3.12 24.21 5.20
C SER A 43 2.87 25.58 5.85
N VAL A 44 2.11 25.62 6.94
CA VAL A 44 1.87 26.84 7.73
C VAL A 44 3.17 27.38 8.31
N TYR A 45 3.98 26.52 8.92
CA TYR A 45 5.28 26.90 9.45
C TYR A 45 6.20 27.49 8.37
N SER A 46 6.14 26.93 7.16
CA SER A 46 6.90 27.42 6.01
C SER A 46 6.36 28.74 5.42
N GLY A 47 5.31 29.31 6.03
CA GLY A 47 4.74 30.60 5.64
C GLY A 47 3.66 30.53 4.56
N TYR A 48 3.13 29.34 4.26
CA TYR A 48 2.04 29.17 3.30
C TYR A 48 0.68 29.05 3.99
N GLU A 49 -0.38 29.43 3.28
CA GLU A 49 -1.76 29.27 3.73
C GLU A 49 -2.41 28.04 3.07
N PRO A 50 -2.70 26.95 3.82
CA PRO A 50 -3.30 25.76 3.24
C PRO A 50 -4.83 25.91 3.10
N GLY A 51 -5.33 25.72 1.89
CA GLY A 51 -6.76 25.72 1.57
C GLY A 51 -7.53 24.50 2.11
N SER A 52 -8.76 24.35 1.63
CA SER A 52 -9.60 23.18 1.94
C SER A 52 -8.95 21.89 1.46
N THR A 53 -9.22 20.80 2.19
CA THR A 53 -8.71 19.47 1.83
C THR A 53 -9.81 18.67 1.15
N ALA A 54 -9.54 18.15 -0.04
CA ALA A 54 -10.31 17.10 -0.67
C ALA A 54 -9.74 15.74 -0.27
N ILE A 55 -10.59 14.82 0.16
CA ILE A 55 -10.20 13.49 0.67
C ILE A 55 -10.92 12.44 -0.17
N GLU A 56 -10.16 11.43 -0.60
CA GLU A 56 -10.67 10.29 -1.36
C GLU A 56 -10.91 9.08 -0.46
N PRO A 57 -11.80 8.14 -0.84
CA PRO A 57 -12.03 6.90 -0.09
C PRO A 57 -10.78 6.03 0.10
N THR A 58 -9.72 6.28 -0.67
CA THR A 58 -8.43 5.59 -0.61
C THR A 58 -7.47 6.15 0.45
N GLY A 59 -7.88 7.19 1.19
CA GLY A 59 -7.03 7.95 2.09
C GLY A 59 -6.08 8.92 1.37
N ALA A 60 -6.11 8.96 0.03
CA ALA A 60 -5.46 10.02 -0.71
C ALA A 60 -6.15 11.35 -0.38
N ALA A 61 -5.36 12.41 -0.28
CA ALA A 61 -5.86 13.74 0.06
C ALA A 61 -5.10 14.79 -0.74
N GLN A 62 -5.75 15.91 -1.02
CA GLN A 62 -5.10 17.04 -1.66
C GLN A 62 -5.63 18.36 -1.13
N PHE A 63 -4.76 19.37 -1.12
CA PHE A 63 -5.09 20.73 -0.73
C PHE A 63 -4.17 21.72 -1.44
N PHE A 64 -4.67 22.92 -1.69
CA PHE A 64 -3.85 24.00 -2.21
C PHE A 64 -3.05 24.65 -1.09
N ILE A 65 -1.87 25.16 -1.42
CA ILE A 65 -1.12 26.09 -0.59
C ILE A 65 -0.93 27.39 -1.37
N GLU A 66 -1.12 28.52 -0.70
CA GLU A 66 -0.93 29.85 -1.26
C GLU A 66 0.20 30.56 -0.51
N ASP A 67 1.04 31.30 -1.24
CA ASP A 67 2.05 32.17 -0.64
C ASP A 67 1.42 33.57 -0.41
N PRO A 68 1.12 33.95 0.84
CA PRO A 68 0.51 35.24 1.14
C PRO A 68 1.45 36.43 0.85
N LYS A 69 2.76 36.18 0.73
CA LYS A 69 3.78 37.21 0.44
C LYS A 69 4.04 37.38 -1.05
N ALA A 70 3.56 36.46 -1.89
CA ALA A 70 3.79 36.52 -3.32
C ALA A 70 3.06 37.71 -3.95
N ARG A 71 3.79 38.50 -4.74
CA ARG A 71 3.27 39.69 -5.45
C ARG A 71 2.14 39.35 -6.45
N GLN A 72 2.09 38.10 -6.89
CA GLN A 72 0.99 37.49 -7.63
C GLN A 72 0.51 36.28 -6.82
N LYS A 73 -0.79 35.94 -6.90
CA LYS A 73 -1.36 34.76 -6.22
C LYS A 73 -0.68 33.47 -6.69
N GLY A 74 0.45 33.12 -6.10
CA GLY A 74 1.15 31.87 -6.32
C GLY A 74 0.43 30.79 -5.54
N ARG A 75 -0.17 29.83 -6.25
CA ARG A 75 -0.80 28.65 -5.67
C ARG A 75 -0.06 27.39 -6.11
N ALA A 76 0.10 26.43 -5.22
CA ALA A 76 0.57 25.09 -5.56
C ALA A 76 -0.41 24.05 -5.02
N LEU A 77 -0.49 22.89 -5.67
CA LEU A 77 -1.32 21.78 -5.22
C LEU A 77 -0.44 20.74 -4.52
N VAL A 78 -0.80 20.39 -3.29
CA VAL A 78 -0.17 19.30 -2.52
C VAL A 78 -1.09 18.09 -2.60
N ARG A 79 -0.55 16.93 -2.97
CA ARG A 79 -1.27 15.66 -3.01
C ARG A 79 -0.55 14.59 -2.21
N LEU A 80 -1.29 13.91 -1.36
CA LEU A 80 -0.87 12.75 -0.58
C LEU A 80 -1.30 11.46 -1.31
N ALA A 81 -0.38 10.51 -1.45
CA ALA A 81 -0.64 9.22 -2.05
C ALA A 81 -1.71 8.42 -1.28
N PRO A 82 -2.43 7.48 -1.94
CA PRO A 82 -3.32 6.55 -1.26
C PRO A 82 -2.61 5.77 -0.14
N TRP A 83 -3.29 5.56 1.00
CA TRP A 83 -2.69 4.94 2.19
C TRP A 83 -2.18 3.53 1.90
N SER A 84 -3.00 2.65 1.30
CA SER A 84 -2.64 1.26 1.02
C SER A 84 -1.47 1.06 0.04
N ARG A 85 -1.00 2.14 -0.60
CA ARG A 85 0.10 2.06 -1.58
C ARG A 85 1.31 2.82 -1.10
N TRP A 86 1.13 4.03 -0.57
CA TRP A 86 2.16 5.01 -0.19
C TRP A 86 3.26 5.36 -1.20
N MET A 87 3.40 4.62 -2.29
CA MET A 87 4.41 4.75 -3.31
C MET A 87 3.84 5.47 -4.53
N ALA A 88 4.59 6.42 -5.07
CA ALA A 88 4.25 7.05 -6.34
C ALA A 88 4.59 6.11 -7.51
N THR A 89 3.59 5.73 -8.29
CA THR A 89 3.73 5.04 -9.58
C THR A 89 3.63 6.02 -10.73
N VAL A 90 3.97 5.57 -11.94
CA VAL A 90 3.83 6.38 -13.16
C VAL A 90 2.38 6.86 -13.32
N ASP A 91 1.41 5.96 -13.17
CA ASP A 91 -0.02 6.29 -13.28
C ASP A 91 -0.45 7.35 -12.27
N CYS A 92 0.01 7.24 -11.02
CA CYS A 92 -0.30 8.22 -9.98
C CYS A 92 0.24 9.62 -10.31
N VAL A 93 1.47 9.69 -10.84
CA VAL A 93 2.09 10.95 -11.24
C VAL A 93 1.42 11.52 -12.47
N THR A 94 1.10 10.70 -13.48
CA THR A 94 0.41 11.14 -14.70
C THR A 94 -0.98 11.70 -14.39
N GLY A 95 -1.78 11.01 -13.56
CA GLY A 95 -3.08 11.54 -13.12
C GLY A 95 -2.96 12.83 -12.31
N PHE A 96 -1.87 12.99 -11.56
CA PHE A 96 -1.60 14.25 -10.87
C PHE A 96 -1.23 15.38 -11.85
N VAL A 97 -0.45 15.10 -12.90
CA VAL A 97 -0.15 16.07 -13.97
C VAL A 97 -1.44 16.56 -14.64
N GLU A 98 -2.38 15.66 -14.93
CA GLU A 98 -3.69 16.02 -15.49
C GLU A 98 -4.47 16.94 -14.56
N THR A 99 -4.43 16.67 -13.25
CA THR A 99 -5.07 17.52 -12.23
C THR A 99 -4.44 18.92 -12.21
N LEU A 100 -3.10 19.01 -12.24
CA LEU A 100 -2.39 20.30 -12.28
C LEU A 100 -2.70 21.08 -13.57
N ALA A 101 -2.85 20.37 -14.70
CA ALA A 101 -3.19 20.99 -15.98
C ALA A 101 -4.63 21.55 -15.97
N ALA A 102 -5.59 20.83 -15.37
CA ALA A 102 -6.95 21.31 -15.18
C ALA A 102 -7.01 22.58 -14.30
N GLU A 103 -6.05 22.72 -13.38
CA GLU A 103 -5.86 23.90 -12.54
C GLU A 103 -4.99 24.99 -13.18
N GLY A 104 -4.79 24.96 -14.50
CA GLY A 104 -4.04 26.01 -15.22
C GLY A 104 -2.53 25.91 -15.09
N GLN A 105 -1.99 24.68 -15.01
CA GLN A 105 -0.55 24.38 -14.97
C GLN A 105 0.19 25.00 -13.77
N ILE A 106 -0.38 24.78 -12.58
CA ILE A 106 0.25 25.22 -11.32
C ILE A 106 1.33 24.24 -10.84
N PRO A 107 2.28 24.69 -9.98
CA PRO A 107 3.23 23.79 -9.33
C PRO A 107 2.55 22.71 -8.49
N GLY A 108 3.18 21.54 -8.42
CA GLY A 108 2.67 20.39 -7.68
C GLY A 108 3.69 19.76 -6.74
N ILE A 109 3.24 19.37 -5.55
CA ILE A 109 4.00 18.57 -4.58
C ILE A 109 3.24 17.25 -4.38
N TYR A 110 3.90 16.12 -4.64
CA TYR A 110 3.33 14.79 -4.46
C TYR A 110 4.06 14.05 -3.34
N ILE A 111 3.33 13.72 -2.29
CA ILE A 111 3.83 13.10 -1.07
C ILE A 111 3.56 11.60 -1.14
N ALA A 112 4.63 10.84 -1.17
CA ALA A 112 4.62 9.38 -1.28
C ALA A 112 5.57 8.78 -0.23
N PRO A 113 5.08 8.50 0.99
CA PRO A 113 5.91 8.03 2.11
C PRO A 113 6.78 6.82 1.77
N ALA A 114 6.27 5.89 0.96
CA ALA A 114 7.00 4.69 0.56
C ALA A 114 8.02 4.91 -0.58
N GLY A 115 8.13 6.14 -1.08
CA GLY A 115 9.01 6.53 -2.16
C GLY A 115 8.33 6.53 -3.53
N SER A 116 9.13 6.36 -4.58
CA SER A 116 8.65 6.45 -5.97
C SER A 116 9.39 5.49 -6.88
N THR A 117 8.69 4.95 -7.87
CA THR A 117 9.32 4.12 -8.90
C THR A 117 10.23 4.97 -9.80
N PRO A 118 11.27 4.40 -10.44
CA PRO A 118 12.15 5.15 -11.34
C PRO A 118 11.39 5.86 -12.48
N GLY A 119 10.34 5.21 -13.00
CA GLY A 119 9.44 5.81 -13.98
C GLY A 119 8.69 7.02 -13.43
N ALA A 120 8.15 6.91 -12.21
CA ALA A 120 7.45 8.02 -11.56
C ALA A 120 8.37 9.22 -11.30
N GLN A 121 9.62 8.98 -10.89
CA GLN A 121 10.63 10.04 -10.72
C GLN A 121 10.91 10.77 -12.03
N THR A 122 11.06 10.02 -13.13
CA THR A 122 11.31 10.59 -14.46
C THR A 122 10.11 11.43 -14.91
N ALA A 123 8.90 10.89 -14.75
CA ALA A 123 7.66 11.58 -15.08
C ALA A 123 7.51 12.89 -14.28
N ALA A 124 7.71 12.84 -12.96
CA ALA A 124 7.60 14.00 -12.09
C ALA A 124 8.61 15.11 -12.45
N ARG A 125 9.89 14.74 -12.64
CA ARG A 125 10.95 15.69 -13.03
C ARG A 125 10.65 16.39 -14.35
N SER A 126 10.15 15.67 -15.34
CA SER A 126 9.81 16.24 -16.65
C SER A 126 8.69 17.30 -16.59
N ARG A 127 7.91 17.31 -15.51
CA ARG A 127 6.77 18.20 -15.29
C ARG A 127 6.95 19.15 -14.11
N GLY A 128 8.15 19.21 -13.52
CA GLY A 128 8.44 20.08 -12.39
C GLY A 128 7.66 19.73 -11.11
N ILE A 129 7.20 18.49 -10.97
CA ILE A 129 6.53 18.01 -9.74
C ILE A 129 7.59 17.67 -8.71
N GLN A 130 7.45 18.21 -7.50
CA GLN A 130 8.27 17.82 -6.36
C GLN A 130 7.74 16.53 -5.75
N LEU A 131 8.53 15.46 -5.78
CA LEU A 131 8.24 14.24 -5.04
C LEU A 131 8.83 14.34 -3.63
N LEU A 132 8.03 14.00 -2.61
CA LEU A 132 8.45 13.99 -1.22
C LEU A 132 8.19 12.61 -0.61
N ASP A 133 9.25 11.91 -0.20
CA ASP A 133 9.15 10.64 0.51
C ASP A 133 9.28 10.83 2.03
N ALA A 134 9.06 9.76 2.81
CA ALA A 134 9.14 9.83 4.26
C ALA A 134 10.54 10.23 4.76
N ARG A 135 11.61 9.84 4.07
CA ARG A 135 12.98 10.22 4.42
C ARG A 135 13.20 11.72 4.27
N LEU A 136 12.79 12.30 3.14
CA LEU A 136 12.90 13.74 2.89
C LEU A 136 12.01 14.53 3.84
N LEU A 137 10.80 14.05 4.14
CA LEU A 137 9.90 14.69 5.09
C LEU A 137 10.47 14.65 6.53
N ALA A 138 11.02 13.52 6.96
CA ALA A 138 11.70 13.40 8.25
C ALA A 138 12.87 14.38 8.37
N ALA A 139 13.70 14.49 7.33
CA ALA A 139 14.79 15.46 7.30
C ALA A 139 14.27 16.90 7.47
N ARG A 140 13.19 17.28 6.76
CA ARG A 140 12.57 18.61 6.91
C ARG A 140 12.03 18.87 8.31
N LEU A 141 11.42 17.88 8.94
CA LEU A 141 10.89 18.01 10.30
C LEU A 141 12.01 18.12 11.33
N ASN A 142 13.12 17.40 11.13
CA ASN A 142 14.31 17.49 11.98
C ASN A 142 15.14 18.77 11.76
N GLU A 143 14.99 19.46 10.62
CA GLU A 143 15.59 20.79 10.36
C GLU A 143 14.86 21.92 11.09
N LEU A 144 13.66 21.68 11.63
CA LEU A 144 12.92 22.67 12.40
C LEU A 144 13.64 23.00 13.72
N PRO A 145 13.45 24.21 14.27
CA PRO A 145 13.83 24.47 15.65
C PRO A 145 13.17 23.43 16.57
N GLN A 146 13.92 22.97 17.57
CA GLN A 146 13.55 21.84 18.41
C GLN A 146 12.13 21.94 18.97
N GLU A 147 11.74 23.13 19.45
CA GLU A 147 10.40 23.41 19.98
C GLU A 147 9.27 23.08 18.99
N TYR A 148 9.45 23.38 17.70
CA TYR A 148 8.46 23.08 16.67
C TYR A 148 8.48 21.61 16.26
N SER A 149 9.67 21.01 16.17
CA SER A 149 9.81 19.58 15.85
C SER A 149 9.14 18.72 16.93
N GLU A 150 9.37 19.02 18.20
CA GLU A 150 8.76 18.36 19.35
C GLU A 150 7.25 18.58 19.38
N TYR A 151 6.79 19.81 19.21
CA TYR A 151 5.36 20.13 19.19
C TYR A 151 4.61 19.37 18.09
N PHE A 152 5.16 19.31 16.87
CA PHE A 152 4.56 18.54 15.79
C PHE A 152 4.58 17.04 16.09
N HIS A 153 5.68 16.54 16.67
CA HIS A 153 5.82 15.12 16.96
C HIS A 153 4.79 14.66 17.99
N ASP A 154 4.71 15.35 19.13
CA ASP A 154 3.79 15.02 20.22
C ASP A 154 2.34 15.01 19.75
N ARG A 155 1.94 15.99 18.93
CA ARG A 155 0.59 16.02 18.36
C ARG A 155 0.31 14.86 17.41
N THR A 156 1.33 14.42 16.69
CA THR A 156 1.23 13.37 15.66
C THR A 156 1.12 12.00 16.29
N VAL A 157 1.95 11.72 17.29
CA VAL A 157 2.03 10.41 17.95
C VAL A 157 1.04 10.25 19.09
N SER A 158 0.34 11.31 19.49
CA SER A 158 -0.69 11.25 20.53
C SER A 158 -1.84 10.31 20.15
N GLY A 159 -2.18 9.40 21.06
CA GLY A 159 -3.21 8.39 20.87
C GLY A 159 -2.73 7.25 19.97
N VAL A 160 -3.66 6.65 19.21
CA VAL A 160 -3.35 5.52 18.32
C VAL A 160 -3.04 6.04 16.91
N ALA A 161 -1.78 6.44 16.69
CA ALA A 161 -1.36 7.13 15.46
C ALA A 161 -1.17 6.22 14.22
N THR A 162 -1.13 4.89 14.43
CA THR A 162 -0.87 3.90 13.37
C THR A 162 -2.14 3.17 12.89
N VAL A 163 -3.26 3.34 13.59
CA VAL A 163 -4.55 2.80 13.15
C VAL A 163 -5.14 3.77 12.13
N PRO A 164 -5.39 3.36 10.88
CA PRO A 164 -5.90 4.26 9.89
C PRO A 164 -7.30 4.76 10.25
N THR A 165 -7.55 6.01 9.87
CA THR A 165 -8.83 6.68 10.04
C THR A 165 -9.70 6.45 8.80
N CYS A 166 -10.99 6.18 8.96
CA CYS A 166 -11.92 6.13 7.83
C CYS A 166 -12.04 7.53 7.19
N PRO A 167 -11.80 7.70 5.86
CA PRO A 167 -11.85 9.01 5.18
C PRO A 167 -13.26 9.60 5.06
N ILE A 168 -14.30 8.82 5.39
CA ILE A 168 -15.70 9.25 5.31
C ILE A 168 -16.18 9.71 6.69
N CYS A 169 -16.11 8.84 7.72
CA CYS A 169 -16.64 9.15 9.05
C CYS A 169 -15.58 9.66 10.05
N PHE A 170 -14.30 9.68 9.67
CA PHE A 170 -13.17 10.12 10.50
C PHE A 170 -12.96 9.37 11.82
N ARG A 171 -13.50 8.14 11.92
CA ARG A 171 -13.29 7.25 13.06
C ARG A 171 -12.17 6.24 12.79
N PRO A 172 -11.48 5.76 13.83
CA PRO A 172 -10.51 4.67 13.69
C PRO A 172 -11.16 3.44 13.04
N MET A 173 -10.41 2.79 12.16
CA MET A 173 -10.83 1.54 11.51
C MET A 173 -10.48 0.33 12.37
N THR A 174 -11.16 -0.79 12.13
CA THR A 174 -10.85 -2.07 12.77
C THR A 174 -10.11 -2.96 11.78
N SER A 175 -9.10 -3.69 12.25
CA SER A 175 -8.46 -4.73 11.46
C SER A 175 -9.37 -5.96 11.43
N ALA A 176 -9.73 -6.42 10.23
CA ALA A 176 -10.43 -7.67 10.03
C ALA A 176 -9.56 -8.58 9.15
N GLU A 177 -9.48 -9.87 9.52
CA GLU A 177 -9.01 -10.88 8.56
C GLU A 177 -9.92 -10.80 7.34
N GLU A 178 -9.35 -10.73 6.13
CA GLU A 178 -10.19 -10.86 4.96
C GLU A 178 -10.84 -12.24 4.99
N PRO A 179 -12.14 -12.32 4.63
CA PRO A 179 -12.78 -13.60 4.50
C PRO A 179 -11.92 -14.46 3.59
N ASP A 180 -11.62 -15.68 4.07
CA ASP A 180 -10.84 -16.66 3.31
C ASP A 180 -11.35 -16.68 1.88
N PRO A 181 -10.51 -16.42 0.86
CA PRO A 181 -10.95 -16.52 -0.52
C PRO A 181 -11.40 -17.96 -0.88
N GLY A 182 -11.13 -18.94 -0.02
CA GLY A 182 -11.72 -20.29 -0.05
C GLY A 182 -13.18 -20.39 0.41
N LYS A 183 -13.81 -19.31 0.91
CA LYS A 183 -15.26 -19.23 1.18
C LYS A 183 -16.05 -18.49 0.10
N VAL A 184 -15.49 -18.35 -1.10
CA VAL A 184 -16.31 -17.97 -2.26
C VAL A 184 -17.22 -19.15 -2.58
N ASN A 185 -18.52 -18.91 -2.73
CA ASN A 185 -19.45 -19.93 -3.20
C ASN A 185 -18.96 -20.42 -4.57
N VAL A 186 -18.57 -21.69 -4.64
CA VAL A 186 -17.80 -22.19 -5.78
C VAL A 186 -18.60 -22.21 -7.09
N ASP A 187 -19.93 -22.15 -6.97
CA ASP A 187 -20.86 -22.00 -8.09
C ASP A 187 -20.80 -20.60 -8.75
N ASP A 188 -20.32 -19.58 -8.02
CA ASP A 188 -20.23 -18.19 -8.50
C ASP A 188 -18.86 -17.86 -9.14
N LEU A 189 -17.92 -18.82 -9.15
CA LEU A 189 -16.58 -18.61 -9.72
C LEU A 189 -16.58 -18.80 -11.26
N PRO A 190 -15.79 -17.99 -12.00
CA PRO A 190 -15.73 -18.06 -13.45
C PRO A 190 -14.98 -19.30 -13.95
N ASP A 191 -15.27 -19.72 -15.18
CA ASP A 191 -14.39 -20.63 -15.93
C ASP A 191 -13.39 -19.79 -16.75
N LEU A 192 -12.10 -20.03 -16.58
CA LEU A 192 -11.02 -19.32 -17.26
C LEU A 192 -10.37 -20.19 -18.33
N ARG A 193 -10.10 -19.60 -19.50
CA ARG A 193 -9.46 -20.28 -20.63
C ARG A 193 -8.30 -19.45 -21.15
N TYR A 194 -7.12 -20.06 -21.24
CA TYR A 194 -5.91 -19.43 -21.73
C TYR A 194 -5.47 -20.07 -23.04
N ALA A 195 -5.44 -19.28 -24.11
CA ALA A 195 -5.12 -19.73 -25.47
C ALA A 195 -3.75 -19.26 -25.98
N THR A 196 -3.21 -18.20 -25.36
CA THR A 196 -2.00 -17.49 -25.78
C THR A 196 -0.97 -17.46 -24.65
N GLN A 197 0.21 -16.89 -24.92
CA GLN A 197 1.20 -16.63 -23.88
C GLN A 197 0.72 -15.50 -22.95
N ASP A 198 0.81 -15.69 -21.64
CA ASP A 198 0.34 -14.70 -20.66
C ASP A 198 1.11 -14.77 -19.33
N ILE A 199 1.21 -13.64 -18.63
CA ILE A 199 1.77 -13.52 -17.28
C ILE A 199 0.70 -12.92 -16.37
N VAL A 200 0.22 -13.74 -15.43
CA VAL A 200 -0.88 -13.39 -14.53
C VAL A 200 -0.33 -13.00 -13.16
N GLY A 201 -0.49 -11.72 -12.79
CA GLY A 201 0.06 -11.15 -11.56
C GLY A 201 -0.93 -11.11 -10.38
N GLU A 202 -2.22 -11.18 -10.70
CA GLU A 202 -3.34 -11.18 -9.77
C GLU A 202 -3.64 -12.59 -9.22
N PRO A 203 -4.23 -12.69 -8.01
CA PRO A 203 -4.66 -13.97 -7.47
C PRO A 203 -5.86 -14.52 -8.27
N ILE A 204 -5.78 -15.79 -8.69
CA ILE A 204 -6.82 -16.44 -9.49
C ILE A 204 -7.70 -17.35 -8.64
N HIS A 205 -9.01 -17.12 -8.74
CA HIS A 205 -10.07 -17.98 -8.21
C HIS A 205 -11.03 -18.31 -9.34
N ALA A 206 -11.10 -19.59 -9.71
CA ALA A 206 -11.91 -20.04 -10.82
C ALA A 206 -12.64 -21.34 -10.44
N ARG A 207 -13.77 -21.61 -11.08
CA ARG A 207 -14.38 -22.92 -11.00
C ARG A 207 -13.55 -23.91 -11.81
N ARG A 208 -13.24 -23.55 -13.06
CA ARG A 208 -12.41 -24.35 -13.96
C ARG A 208 -11.37 -23.50 -14.66
N ILE A 209 -10.15 -24.02 -14.77
CA ILE A 209 -9.09 -23.44 -15.60
C ILE A 209 -8.77 -24.41 -16.72
N GLU A 210 -8.73 -23.91 -17.96
CA GLU A 210 -8.26 -24.66 -19.11
C GLU A 210 -7.16 -23.90 -19.84
N VAL A 211 -5.97 -24.50 -19.92
CA VAL A 211 -4.89 -24.00 -20.75
C VAL A 211 -4.86 -24.82 -22.04
N LEU A 212 -5.07 -24.15 -23.17
CA LEU A 212 -5.10 -24.78 -24.49
C LEU A 212 -3.69 -25.13 -24.97
N GLN A 213 -3.60 -25.94 -26.02
CA GLN A 213 -2.34 -26.54 -26.48
C GLN A 213 -1.27 -25.52 -26.92
N SER A 214 -1.69 -24.34 -27.39
CA SER A 214 -0.81 -23.22 -27.74
C SER A 214 -0.52 -22.26 -26.58
N GLY A 215 -1.13 -22.47 -25.42
CA GLY A 215 -1.00 -21.58 -24.26
C GLY A 215 0.30 -21.82 -23.49
N GLU A 216 0.98 -20.75 -23.13
CA GLU A 216 2.07 -20.75 -22.15
C GLU A 216 1.78 -19.69 -21.09
N VAL A 217 1.37 -20.11 -19.89
CA VAL A 217 0.90 -19.17 -18.86
C VAL A 217 1.80 -19.24 -17.63
N HIS A 218 2.21 -18.08 -17.13
CA HIS A 218 2.96 -17.96 -15.89
C HIS A 218 2.13 -17.23 -14.84
N PHE A 219 1.72 -17.95 -13.80
CA PHE A 219 1.04 -17.40 -12.64
C PHE A 219 2.08 -17.02 -11.59
N LEU A 220 2.11 -15.73 -11.22
CA LEU A 220 3.04 -15.21 -10.21
C LEU A 220 2.53 -15.42 -8.77
N ARG A 221 1.29 -15.89 -8.62
CA ARG A 221 0.63 -16.15 -7.34
C ARG A 221 -0.06 -17.51 -7.35
N GLU A 222 -0.38 -18.02 -6.16
CA GLU A 222 -1.13 -19.27 -6.00
C GLU A 222 -2.48 -19.19 -6.73
N VAL A 223 -2.77 -20.21 -7.53
CA VAL A 223 -3.99 -20.37 -8.31
C VAL A 223 -4.93 -21.32 -7.59
N ARG A 224 -6.18 -20.90 -7.38
CA ARG A 224 -7.22 -21.71 -6.74
C ARG A 224 -8.32 -22.05 -7.74
N ALA A 225 -8.54 -23.34 -7.97
CA ALA A 225 -9.61 -23.82 -8.83
C ALA A 225 -10.25 -25.13 -8.34
N GLN A 226 -11.45 -25.47 -8.82
CA GLN A 226 -11.94 -26.84 -8.60
C GLN A 226 -11.24 -27.82 -9.55
N ASP A 227 -11.26 -27.49 -10.84
CA ASP A 227 -10.70 -28.31 -11.90
C ASP A 227 -9.69 -27.52 -12.73
N VAL A 228 -8.54 -28.14 -12.99
CA VAL A 228 -7.51 -27.58 -13.86
C VAL A 228 -7.23 -28.58 -14.98
N VAL A 229 -7.32 -28.14 -16.23
CA VAL A 229 -7.02 -28.91 -17.43
C VAL A 229 -5.89 -28.24 -18.18
N VAL A 230 -4.77 -28.94 -18.34
CA VAL A 230 -3.58 -28.41 -19.01
C VAL A 230 -3.32 -29.19 -20.29
N ASN A 231 -3.41 -28.50 -21.43
CA ASN A 231 -3.02 -29.01 -22.74
C ASN A 231 -1.74 -28.34 -23.27
N GLY A 232 -1.31 -27.21 -22.69
CA GLY A 232 -0.13 -26.43 -23.05
C GLY A 232 0.88 -26.37 -21.91
N VAL A 233 1.60 -25.25 -21.77
CA VAL A 233 2.64 -25.08 -20.73
C VAL A 233 2.15 -24.12 -19.64
N VAL A 234 2.33 -24.50 -18.38
CA VAL A 234 1.89 -23.69 -17.25
C VAL A 234 2.98 -23.63 -16.19
N LYS A 235 3.18 -22.46 -15.59
CA LYS A 235 4.10 -22.24 -14.47
C LYS A 235 3.35 -21.57 -13.33
N GLY A 236 3.48 -22.10 -12.11
CA GLY A 236 2.88 -21.54 -10.91
C GLY A 236 2.48 -22.59 -9.88
N ASP A 237 1.97 -22.14 -8.73
CA ASP A 237 1.49 -23.00 -7.66
C ASP A 237 -0.03 -23.15 -7.73
N PHE A 238 -0.55 -24.38 -7.66
CA PHE A 238 -1.96 -24.71 -7.90
C PHE A 238 -2.58 -25.45 -6.72
N VAL A 239 -3.68 -24.90 -6.19
CA VAL A 239 -4.56 -25.58 -5.24
C VAL A 239 -5.86 -25.95 -5.94
N CYS A 240 -6.07 -27.24 -6.15
CA CYS A 240 -7.24 -27.81 -6.82
C CYS A 240 -8.17 -28.50 -5.81
N ASP A 241 -9.44 -28.09 -5.74
CA ASP A 241 -10.40 -28.75 -4.84
C ASP A 241 -10.87 -30.12 -5.36
N ARG A 242 -10.80 -30.37 -6.68
CA ARG A 242 -11.20 -31.65 -7.26
C ARG A 242 -10.06 -32.29 -8.03
N SER A 243 -9.78 -31.81 -9.23
CA SER A 243 -8.89 -32.52 -10.14
C SER A 243 -7.92 -31.63 -10.90
N LEU A 244 -6.68 -32.11 -11.04
CA LEU A 244 -5.74 -31.64 -12.04
C LEU A 244 -5.61 -32.69 -13.14
N LEU A 245 -5.87 -32.31 -14.39
CA LEU A 245 -5.71 -33.15 -15.58
C LEU A 245 -4.61 -32.58 -16.47
N LEU A 246 -3.54 -33.34 -16.66
CA LEU A 246 -2.52 -33.06 -17.68
C LEU A 246 -2.78 -33.93 -18.91
N ASN A 247 -3.13 -33.31 -20.02
CA ASN A 247 -3.34 -33.98 -21.31
C ASN A 247 -2.01 -34.13 -22.08
N PRO A 248 -1.98 -34.90 -23.20
CA PRO A 248 -0.78 -35.02 -24.01
C PRO A 248 -0.27 -33.64 -24.49
N GLY A 249 1.01 -33.34 -24.25
CA GLY A 249 1.61 -32.03 -24.52
C GLY A 249 1.45 -31.01 -23.38
N GLY A 250 0.63 -31.32 -22.37
CA GLY A 250 0.44 -30.52 -21.18
C GLY A 250 1.61 -30.63 -20.21
N VAL A 251 2.24 -29.51 -19.89
CA VAL A 251 3.35 -29.45 -18.93
C VAL A 251 3.06 -28.43 -17.84
N LEU A 252 3.14 -28.85 -16.58
CA LEU A 252 3.01 -27.97 -15.42
C LEU A 252 4.35 -27.89 -14.68
N TYR A 253 4.81 -26.68 -14.39
CA TYR A 253 5.95 -26.39 -13.53
C TYR A 253 5.51 -25.69 -12.25
N GLY A 254 5.88 -26.22 -11.09
CA GLY A 254 5.52 -25.64 -9.80
C GLY A 254 4.79 -26.63 -8.88
N SER A 255 4.32 -26.13 -7.74
CA SER A 255 3.75 -26.97 -6.69
C SER A 255 2.26 -27.19 -6.92
N VAL A 256 1.79 -28.43 -6.76
CA VAL A 256 0.37 -28.77 -6.90
C VAL A 256 -0.15 -29.40 -5.63
N ALA A 257 -1.24 -28.86 -5.09
CA ALA A 257 -2.08 -29.54 -4.11
C ALA A 257 -3.43 -29.83 -4.74
N ALA A 258 -3.81 -31.10 -4.85
CA ALA A 258 -5.08 -31.48 -5.45
C ALA A 258 -5.68 -32.70 -4.73
N ARG A 259 -6.99 -32.91 -4.83
CA ARG A 259 -7.59 -34.19 -4.36
C ARG A 259 -7.28 -35.34 -5.31
N SER A 260 -7.19 -35.05 -6.60
CA SER A 260 -6.84 -36.01 -7.64
C SER A 260 -5.94 -35.37 -8.68
N VAL A 261 -4.89 -36.07 -9.09
CA VAL A 261 -4.03 -35.68 -10.21
C VAL A 261 -4.05 -36.81 -11.24
N LEU A 262 -4.45 -36.49 -12.47
CA LEU A 262 -4.47 -37.40 -13.60
C LEU A 262 -3.48 -36.90 -14.66
N VAL A 263 -2.42 -37.66 -14.89
CA VAL A 263 -1.44 -37.38 -15.94
C VAL A 263 -1.63 -38.38 -17.07
N ARG A 264 -2.06 -37.91 -18.25
CA ARG A 264 -2.20 -38.75 -19.43
C ARG A 264 -0.85 -38.96 -20.12
N PRO A 265 -0.69 -40.03 -20.93
CA PRO A 265 0.54 -40.25 -21.70
C PRO A 265 0.93 -39.00 -22.51
N GLY A 266 2.17 -38.55 -22.33
CA GLY A 266 2.69 -37.32 -22.97
C GLY A 266 2.43 -36.03 -22.21
N GLY A 267 1.77 -36.06 -21.05
CA GLY A 267 1.73 -34.97 -20.09
C GLY A 267 2.88 -35.07 -19.07
N ALA A 268 3.31 -33.94 -18.51
CA ALA A 268 4.39 -33.89 -17.53
C ALA A 268 4.10 -32.92 -16.38
N LEU A 269 4.35 -33.37 -15.15
CA LEU A 269 4.30 -32.54 -13.94
C LEU A 269 5.73 -32.41 -13.40
N ASN A 270 6.23 -31.18 -13.35
CA ASN A 270 7.58 -30.84 -12.93
C ASN A 270 7.53 -29.96 -11.68
N GLY A 271 7.42 -30.58 -10.51
CA GLY A 271 7.39 -29.89 -9.23
C GLY A 271 6.88 -30.77 -8.09
N GLU A 272 6.57 -30.15 -6.97
CA GLU A 272 6.06 -30.86 -5.79
C GLU A 272 4.57 -31.17 -5.96
N THR A 273 4.14 -32.36 -5.53
CA THR A 273 2.72 -32.74 -5.54
C THR A 273 2.27 -33.20 -4.16
N ARG A 274 1.15 -32.64 -3.70
CA ARG A 274 0.49 -33.01 -2.44
C ARG A 274 -0.95 -33.44 -2.75
N ILE A 275 -1.32 -34.65 -2.32
CA ILE A 275 -2.70 -35.11 -2.39
C ILE A 275 -3.45 -34.68 -1.12
N LEU A 276 -4.52 -33.90 -1.28
CA LEU A 276 -5.29 -33.33 -0.17
C LEU A 276 -6.27 -34.35 0.42
N GLN A 277 -6.18 -34.61 1.72
CA GLN A 277 -7.08 -35.51 2.47
C GLN A 277 -8.01 -34.76 3.45
N GLY A 278 -8.12 -33.43 3.34
CA GLY A 278 -8.85 -32.57 4.27
C GLY A 278 -9.39 -31.29 3.62
N PRO A 279 -9.72 -30.25 4.40
CA PRO A 279 -10.02 -28.92 3.87
C PRO A 279 -8.84 -28.38 3.04
N LEU A 280 -9.13 -27.50 2.08
CA LEU A 280 -8.13 -26.90 1.19
C LEU A 280 -7.16 -26.02 1.98
N GLU A 281 -6.09 -26.60 2.49
CA GLU A 281 -5.03 -25.83 3.10
C GLU A 281 -4.13 -25.23 2.00
N PRO A 282 -3.80 -23.92 2.09
CA PRO A 282 -2.80 -23.29 1.23
C PRO A 282 -1.50 -24.09 1.16
N ILE A 283 -0.85 -24.17 -0.02
CA ILE A 283 0.42 -24.89 -0.18
C ILE A 283 1.53 -24.19 0.61
N ALA A 284 1.51 -22.86 0.57
CA ALA A 284 2.28 -22.00 1.45
C ALA A 284 1.32 -21.37 2.46
N LYS A 285 1.71 -21.27 3.74
CA LYS A 285 1.04 -20.38 4.71
C LYS A 285 1.25 -18.93 4.25
N LEU A 286 0.47 -18.49 3.26
CA LEU A 286 0.30 -17.09 2.98
C LEU A 286 -0.27 -16.47 4.25
N ALA A 287 0.42 -15.47 4.80
CA ALA A 287 -0.15 -14.64 5.84
C ALA A 287 -1.54 -14.23 5.36
N ARG A 288 -2.59 -14.56 6.12
CA ARG A 288 -3.96 -14.26 5.71
C ARG A 288 -4.00 -12.78 5.36
N PRO A 289 -4.46 -12.41 4.16
CA PRO A 289 -4.64 -11.01 3.85
C PRO A 289 -5.62 -10.48 4.90
N TRP A 290 -5.22 -9.43 5.59
CA TRP A 290 -6.04 -8.72 6.54
C TRP A 290 -6.12 -7.28 6.04
N ALA A 291 -7.23 -6.63 6.34
CA ALA A 291 -7.47 -5.27 5.90
C ALA A 291 -8.13 -4.47 7.01
N TRP A 292 -7.90 -3.16 6.99
CA TRP A 292 -8.66 -2.23 7.81
C TRP A 292 -10.01 -1.98 7.17
N ARG A 293 -11.07 -2.07 7.96
CA ARG A 293 -12.45 -1.79 7.55
C ARG A 293 -13.12 -0.84 8.52
N CYS A 294 -14.04 -0.03 8.00
CA CYS A 294 -14.90 0.79 8.85
C CYS A 294 -16.09 -0.05 9.34
N GLU A 295 -16.08 -0.44 10.62
CA GLU A 295 -17.17 -1.22 11.23
C GLU A 295 -18.28 -0.33 11.82
N HIS A 296 -18.12 0.99 11.74
CA HIS A 296 -19.06 1.92 12.34
C HIS A 296 -20.34 2.01 11.49
N THR A 297 -21.29 1.13 11.75
CA THR A 297 -22.65 1.16 11.20
C THR A 297 -23.62 1.83 12.18
N PRO A 298 -24.55 2.69 11.72
CA PRO A 298 -24.60 3.37 10.42
C PRO A 298 -23.94 4.75 10.56
N SER A 299 -22.61 4.85 10.46
CA SER A 299 -21.98 6.16 10.67
C SER A 299 -22.16 7.10 9.48
N GLN A 300 -21.96 6.66 8.22
CA GLN A 300 -22.34 7.37 6.98
C GLN A 300 -22.36 6.42 5.76
N PRO A 301 -23.16 6.68 4.70
CA PRO A 301 -23.13 5.88 3.46
C PRO A 301 -21.75 5.90 2.81
N GLY A 302 -21.27 4.74 2.36
CA GLY A 302 -19.98 4.58 1.70
C GLY A 302 -18.84 4.11 2.62
N CYS A 303 -19.01 4.17 3.94
CA CYS A 303 -18.04 3.64 4.91
C CYS A 303 -17.76 2.15 4.69
N GLU A 304 -18.78 1.39 4.30
CA GLU A 304 -18.72 -0.05 4.04
C GLU A 304 -17.81 -0.41 2.85
N LYS A 305 -17.50 0.55 1.98
CA LYS A 305 -16.64 0.37 0.81
C LYS A 305 -15.18 0.74 1.06
N VAL A 306 -14.87 1.38 2.20
CA VAL A 306 -13.51 1.76 2.55
C VAL A 306 -12.77 0.53 3.07
N VAL A 307 -11.75 0.11 2.33
CA VAL A 307 -10.85 -0.98 2.68
C VAL A 307 -9.43 -0.49 2.49
N PHE A 308 -8.61 -0.60 3.55
CA PHE A 308 -7.17 -0.35 3.43
C PHE A 308 -6.38 -1.63 3.65
N HIS A 309 -5.51 -1.93 2.69
CA HIS A 309 -4.57 -3.02 2.81
C HIS A 309 -3.28 -2.51 3.45
N PRO A 310 -2.69 -3.25 4.39
CA PRO A 310 -1.39 -2.91 4.95
C PRO A 310 -0.32 -2.86 3.85
N HIS A 311 0.59 -1.90 3.96
CA HIS A 311 1.72 -1.66 3.04
C HIS A 311 3.04 -2.21 3.58
#